data_AF-A0A812YSV6-F1
#
_entry.id   AF-A0A812YSV6-F1
#
_cell.length_a   1.000
_cell.length_b   1.000
_cell.length_c   1.000
_cell.angle_alpha   90.00
_cell.angle_beta   90.00
_cell.angle_gamma   90.00
#
_symmetry.space_group_name_H-M   'P 1'
#
loop_
_entity.id
_entity.type
_entity.pdbx_description
1 polymer ?
#
loop_
_entity_poly.entity_id
_entity_poly.type
_entity_poly.pdbx_seq_one_letter_code
_entity_poly.pdbx_strand_id
1 'polypeptide(L)'
;MQRKEKRGLSVLLLAAVGIIVCRCWQPAFVPPAAGQNQLRIPEVHSPDLPQSAVALAGLAPLVLAPEASVAQGWETAVMLPLELINTGLNLFKTALGIYALMSWLYAFGIIDMRNDIVMKVQGALSSVIDPVLNPLRSVIPPLGGFDISFMILWFVIEQAQAAAVTIMFGAASYGNYYY
;
A
#
# COMPACT_ATOMS: atom_id res chain seq x y z
N MET A 1 -12.26 36.46 -6.25
CA MET A 1 -10.85 36.07 -6.55
C MET A 1 -10.29 34.96 -5.63
N GLN A 2 -10.99 34.56 -4.55
CA GLN A 2 -10.50 33.64 -3.49
C GLN A 2 -10.60 32.13 -3.76
N ARG A 3 -11.21 31.69 -4.89
CA ARG A 3 -11.53 30.27 -5.15
C ARG A 3 -10.44 29.50 -5.90
N LYS A 4 -9.58 30.20 -6.67
CA LYS A 4 -8.46 29.58 -7.42
C LYS A 4 -7.31 29.19 -6.49
N GLU A 5 -7.07 29.99 -5.44
CA GLU A 5 -5.96 29.78 -4.49
C GLU A 5 -6.17 28.54 -3.61
N LYS A 6 -7.40 28.31 -3.12
CA LYS A 6 -7.74 27.12 -2.31
C LYS A 6 -7.61 25.80 -3.08
N ARG A 7 -7.84 25.82 -4.41
CA ARG A 7 -7.67 24.64 -5.28
C ARG A 7 -6.20 24.29 -5.48
N GLY A 8 -5.32 25.29 -5.62
CA GLY A 8 -3.88 25.09 -5.70
C GLY A 8 -3.30 24.52 -4.40
N LEU A 9 -3.74 25.02 -3.24
CA LEU A 9 -3.31 24.53 -1.93
C LEU A 9 -3.71 23.08 -1.67
N SER A 10 -4.91 22.67 -2.11
CA SER A 10 -5.42 21.31 -1.91
C SER A 10 -4.66 20.28 -2.76
N VAL A 11 -4.29 20.65 -3.99
CA VAL A 11 -3.48 19.78 -4.88
C VAL A 11 -2.06 19.64 -4.36
N LEU A 12 -1.48 20.72 -3.83
CA LEU A 12 -0.14 20.70 -3.21
C LEU A 12 -0.13 19.88 -1.90
N LEU A 13 -1.18 19.97 -1.09
CA LEU A 13 -1.33 19.15 0.12
C LEU A 13 -1.50 17.66 -0.20
N LEU A 14 -2.30 17.31 -1.21
CA LEU A 14 -2.45 15.92 -1.66
C LEU A 14 -1.16 15.35 -2.24
N ALA A 15 -0.41 16.15 -3.02
CA ALA A 15 0.91 15.75 -3.53
C ALA A 15 1.93 15.59 -2.38
N ALA A 16 1.94 16.49 -1.40
CA ALA A 16 2.84 16.41 -0.26
C ALA A 16 2.54 15.21 0.64
N VAL A 17 1.26 14.91 0.92
CA VAL A 17 0.85 13.71 1.67
C VAL A 17 1.20 12.45 0.89
N GLY A 18 0.99 12.43 -0.43
CA GLY A 18 1.40 11.32 -1.30
C GLY A 18 2.91 11.06 -1.24
N ILE A 19 3.74 12.12 -1.28
CA ILE A 19 5.21 12.01 -1.19
C ILE A 19 5.65 11.55 0.21
N ILE A 20 5.02 12.04 1.28
CA ILE A 20 5.34 11.65 2.66
C ILE A 20 4.98 10.19 2.91
N VAL A 21 3.81 9.72 2.46
CA VAL A 21 3.42 8.31 2.55
C VAL A 21 4.37 7.42 1.73
N CYS A 22 4.79 7.87 0.54
CA CYS A 22 5.77 7.16 -0.29
C CYS A 22 7.15 7.05 0.38
N ARG A 23 7.58 8.07 1.14
CA ARG A 23 8.87 8.09 1.86
C ARG A 23 8.83 7.37 3.20
N CYS A 24 7.71 7.44 3.93
CA CYS A 24 7.54 6.75 5.22
C CYS A 24 7.27 5.25 5.06
N TRP A 25 6.85 4.82 3.86
CA TRP A 25 6.68 3.41 3.50
C TRP A 25 7.83 2.90 2.64
N GLN A 26 9.04 3.41 2.85
CA GLN A 26 10.23 2.63 2.51
C GLN A 26 10.61 1.87 3.77
N PRO A 27 10.38 0.55 3.86
CA PRO A 27 11.06 -0.23 4.88
C PRO A 27 12.54 -0.05 4.59
N ALA A 28 13.24 0.71 5.43
CA ALA A 28 14.68 0.63 5.53
C ALA A 28 14.97 -0.78 6.05
N PHE A 29 14.91 -1.76 5.15
CA PHE A 29 15.49 -3.06 5.34
C PHE A 29 16.99 -2.80 5.37
N VAL A 30 17.47 -2.41 6.55
CA VAL A 30 18.88 -2.53 6.90
C VAL A 30 19.01 -4.02 7.22
N PRO A 31 19.58 -4.83 6.32
CA PRO A 31 19.86 -6.22 6.67
C PRO A 31 20.69 -6.21 7.97
N PRO A 32 20.45 -7.15 8.91
CA PRO A 32 21.33 -7.30 10.05
C PRO A 32 22.75 -7.38 9.49
N ALA A 33 23.66 -6.60 10.08
CA ALA A 33 25.05 -6.59 9.69
C ALA A 33 25.64 -8.00 9.88
N ALA A 34 25.43 -8.87 8.89
CA ALA A 34 26.05 -10.16 8.78
C ALA A 34 27.55 -9.88 8.72
N GLY A 35 28.21 -10.14 9.86
CA GLY A 35 29.64 -10.01 10.10
C GLY A 35 30.43 -9.22 9.06
N GLN A 36 30.42 -7.88 9.16
CA GLN A 36 31.35 -6.98 8.47
C GLN A 36 32.84 -7.35 8.70
N ASN A 37 33.12 -8.25 9.65
CA ASN A 37 34.45 -8.75 9.96
C ASN A 37 34.92 -9.96 9.14
N GLN A 38 34.05 -10.60 8.33
CA GLN A 38 34.44 -11.74 7.49
C GLN A 38 34.76 -11.36 6.03
N LEU A 39 34.32 -10.20 5.55
CA LEU A 39 34.65 -9.70 4.20
C LEU A 39 35.80 -8.67 4.23
N ARG A 40 36.83 -8.91 5.03
CA ARG A 40 38.13 -8.27 4.79
C ARG A 40 38.75 -8.93 3.56
N ILE A 41 38.25 -8.57 2.38
CA ILE A 41 39.00 -8.78 1.14
C ILE A 41 40.33 -8.06 1.38
N PRO A 42 41.50 -8.72 1.25
CA PRO A 42 42.75 -7.97 1.24
C PRO A 42 42.60 -6.93 0.13
N GLU A 43 42.71 -5.64 0.48
CA GLU A 43 42.73 -4.55 -0.49
C GLU A 43 43.81 -4.91 -1.52
N VAL A 44 43.40 -5.43 -2.69
CA VAL A 44 44.34 -5.86 -3.73
C VAL A 44 44.79 -4.58 -4.43
N HIS A 45 45.69 -3.85 -3.79
CA HIS A 45 46.39 -2.73 -4.37
C HIS A 45 47.46 -3.29 -5.31
N SER A 46 47.02 -3.91 -6.40
CA SER A 46 47.88 -4.39 -7.48
C SER A 46 47.68 -3.46 -8.68
N PRO A 47 48.59 -2.50 -8.93
CA PRO A 47 48.41 -1.42 -9.90
C PRO A 47 48.31 -1.86 -11.38
N ASP A 48 48.43 -3.15 -11.68
CA ASP A 48 48.61 -3.67 -13.05
C ASP A 48 47.47 -4.56 -13.56
N LEU A 49 46.30 -4.55 -12.91
CA LEU A 49 45.17 -5.35 -13.39
C LEU A 49 44.60 -4.79 -14.70
N PRO A 50 44.47 -5.62 -15.77
CA PRO A 50 43.83 -5.17 -17.00
C PRO A 50 42.38 -4.76 -16.68
N GLN A 51 41.89 -3.67 -17.28
CA GLN A 51 40.56 -3.10 -16.98
C GLN A 51 39.41 -4.12 -17.14
N SER A 52 39.60 -5.15 -17.97
CA SER A 52 38.67 -6.28 -18.10
C SER A 52 38.54 -7.11 -16.81
N ALA A 53 39.60 -7.24 -16.00
CA ALA A 53 39.57 -7.95 -14.72
C ALA A 53 38.79 -7.17 -13.65
N VAL A 54 38.88 -5.84 -13.66
CA VAL A 54 38.08 -4.97 -12.76
C VAL A 54 36.60 -5.04 -13.14
N ALA A 55 36.29 -5.07 -14.45
CA ALA A 55 34.93 -5.25 -14.94
C ALA A 55 34.32 -6.61 -14.53
N LEU A 56 35.12 -7.68 -14.57
CA LEU A 56 34.70 -9.01 -14.13
C LEU A 56 34.62 -9.13 -12.60
N ALA A 57 35.47 -8.43 -11.84
CA ALA A 57 35.37 -8.35 -10.39
C ALA A 57 34.08 -7.67 -9.91
N GLY A 58 33.59 -6.68 -10.68
CA GLY A 58 32.27 -6.07 -10.45
C GLY A 58 31.09 -7.03 -10.68
N LEU A 59 31.29 -8.09 -11.47
CA LEU A 59 30.31 -9.16 -11.71
C LEU A 59 30.49 -10.36 -10.77
N ALA A 60 31.55 -10.37 -9.96
CA ALA A 60 31.83 -11.45 -9.00
C ALA A 60 30.66 -11.74 -8.04
N PRO A 61 29.89 -10.76 -7.53
CA PRO A 61 28.74 -11.04 -6.68
C PRO A 61 27.64 -11.86 -7.37
N LEU A 62 27.45 -11.67 -8.68
CA LEU A 62 26.47 -12.40 -9.50
C LEU A 62 26.94 -13.83 -9.83
N VAL A 63 28.25 -14.06 -9.92
CA VAL A 63 28.84 -15.37 -10.25
C VAL A 63 29.08 -16.23 -9.01
N LEU A 64 29.44 -15.61 -7.88
CA LEU A 64 29.79 -16.32 -6.64
C LEU A 64 28.57 -16.66 -5.77
N ALA A 65 27.43 -16.00 -5.98
CA ALA A 65 26.21 -16.23 -5.18
C ALA A 65 24.95 -16.31 -6.07
N PRO A 66 24.87 -17.27 -7.01
CA PRO A 66 23.65 -17.45 -7.80
C PRO A 66 22.45 -17.75 -6.89
N GLU A 67 22.63 -18.51 -5.80
CA GLU A 67 21.60 -18.74 -4.78
C GLU A 67 21.05 -17.46 -4.14
N ALA A 68 21.79 -16.35 -4.03
CA ALA A 68 21.23 -15.12 -3.47
C ALA A 68 20.17 -14.48 -4.38
N SER A 69 20.25 -14.73 -5.70
CA SER A 69 19.24 -14.28 -6.67
C SER A 69 18.02 -15.20 -6.75
N VAL A 70 18.13 -16.47 -6.34
CA VAL A 70 17.03 -17.47 -6.36
C VAL A 70 16.44 -17.74 -4.97
N ALA A 71 17.17 -17.45 -3.89
CA ALA A 71 16.74 -17.62 -2.50
C ALA A 71 15.61 -16.65 -2.10
N GLN A 72 15.35 -15.63 -2.91
CA GLN A 72 14.19 -14.75 -2.81
C GLN A 72 12.93 -15.37 -3.47
N GLY A 73 12.78 -16.69 -3.35
CA GLY A 73 11.89 -17.51 -4.20
C GLY A 73 10.41 -17.56 -3.78
N TRP A 74 10.09 -17.52 -2.48
CA TRP A 74 8.69 -17.62 -1.99
C TRP A 74 8.12 -16.29 -1.50
N GLU A 75 8.99 -15.41 -0.97
CA GLU A 75 8.59 -14.08 -0.50
C GLU A 75 7.97 -13.27 -1.64
N THR A 76 8.62 -13.20 -2.79
CA THR A 76 8.10 -12.46 -3.96
C THR A 76 6.79 -13.04 -4.48
N ALA A 77 6.64 -14.37 -4.44
CA ALA A 77 5.44 -15.07 -4.87
C ALA A 77 4.21 -14.78 -3.99
N VAL A 78 4.41 -14.50 -2.69
CA VAL A 78 3.33 -14.16 -1.76
C VAL A 78 3.09 -12.65 -1.70
N MET A 79 4.16 -11.84 -1.70
CA MET A 79 4.10 -10.39 -1.56
C MET A 79 3.41 -9.71 -2.73
N LEU A 80 3.73 -10.10 -3.98
CA LEU A 80 3.17 -9.48 -5.17
C LEU A 80 1.63 -9.58 -5.26
N PRO A 81 1.01 -10.77 -5.17
CA PRO A 81 -0.45 -10.87 -5.20
C PRO A 81 -1.10 -10.21 -3.99
N LEU A 82 -0.48 -10.27 -2.81
CA LEU A 82 -0.99 -9.60 -1.62
C LEU A 82 -1.02 -8.08 -1.79
N GLU A 83 0.02 -7.50 -2.38
CA GLU A 83 0.09 -6.06 -2.66
C GLU A 83 -0.93 -5.63 -3.71
N LEU A 84 -1.20 -6.48 -4.71
CA LEU A 84 -2.27 -6.25 -5.67
C LEU A 84 -3.64 -6.23 -4.98
N ILE A 85 -3.89 -7.17 -4.06
CA ILE A 85 -5.12 -7.20 -3.24
C ILE A 85 -5.21 -5.96 -2.35
N ASN A 86 -4.12 -5.59 -1.69
CA ASN A 86 -4.05 -4.41 -0.82
C ASN A 86 -4.38 -3.14 -1.61
N THR A 87 -3.82 -3.01 -2.81
CA THR A 87 -4.10 -1.90 -3.73
C THR A 87 -5.59 -1.87 -4.12
N GLY A 88 -6.17 -3.03 -4.47
CA GLY A 88 -7.59 -3.14 -4.79
C GLY A 88 -8.50 -2.77 -3.60
N LEU A 89 -8.17 -3.23 -2.40
CA LEU A 89 -8.89 -2.89 -1.17
C LEU A 89 -8.79 -1.39 -0.84
N ASN A 90 -7.64 -0.76 -1.06
CA ASN A 90 -7.47 0.68 -0.87
C ASN A 90 -8.30 1.50 -1.88
N LEU A 91 -8.39 1.04 -3.13
CA LEU A 91 -9.28 1.64 -4.12
C LEU A 91 -10.76 1.48 -3.71
N PHE A 92 -11.14 0.29 -3.25
CA PHE A 92 -12.48 0.03 -2.75
C PHE A 92 -12.82 0.90 -1.53
N LYS A 93 -11.93 1.02 -0.54
CA LYS A 93 -12.10 1.92 0.62
C LYS A 93 -12.28 3.36 0.17
N THR A 94 -11.52 3.81 -0.81
CA THR A 94 -11.67 5.17 -1.34
C THR A 94 -13.07 5.37 -1.96
N ALA A 95 -13.55 4.40 -2.75
CA ALA A 95 -14.91 4.43 -3.28
C ALA A 95 -15.98 4.40 -2.17
N LEU A 96 -15.78 3.56 -1.15
CA LEU A 96 -16.62 3.49 0.06
C LEU A 96 -16.71 4.85 0.77
N GLY A 97 -15.58 5.55 0.90
CA GLY A 97 -15.52 6.89 1.47
C GLY A 97 -16.27 7.93 0.63
N ILE A 98 -16.15 7.88 -0.69
CA ILE A 98 -16.90 8.78 -1.59
C ILE A 98 -18.40 8.49 -1.48
N TYR A 99 -18.81 7.23 -1.39
CA TYR A 99 -20.21 6.83 -1.22
C TYR A 99 -20.79 7.34 0.09
N ALA A 100 -20.06 7.18 1.19
CA ALA A 100 -20.45 7.72 2.50
C ALA A 100 -20.55 9.25 2.47
N LEU A 101 -19.59 9.92 1.82
CA LEU A 101 -19.61 11.36 1.64
C LEU A 101 -20.83 11.81 0.82
N MET A 102 -21.17 11.12 -0.28
CA MET A 102 -22.39 11.39 -1.06
C MET A 102 -23.64 11.27 -0.18
N SER A 103 -23.72 10.26 0.68
CA SER A 103 -24.83 10.09 1.63
C SER A 103 -24.97 11.28 2.57
N TRP A 104 -23.87 11.81 3.12
CA TRP A 104 -23.92 13.00 3.99
C TRP A 104 -24.24 14.28 3.24
N LEU A 105 -23.66 14.45 2.05
CA LEU A 105 -23.93 15.61 1.22
C LEU A 105 -25.41 15.65 0.84
N TYR A 106 -26.03 14.50 0.58
CA TYR A 106 -27.47 14.40 0.33
C TYR A 106 -28.29 14.68 1.60
N ALA A 107 -27.94 14.06 2.73
CA ALA A 107 -28.64 14.24 4.00
C ALA A 107 -28.64 15.69 4.49
N PHE A 108 -27.56 16.44 4.25
CA PHE A 108 -27.47 17.87 4.57
C PHE A 108 -28.01 18.79 3.47
N GLY A 109 -28.60 18.26 2.40
CA GLY A 109 -29.16 19.05 1.31
C GLY A 109 -28.11 19.83 0.49
N ILE A 110 -26.83 19.42 0.54
CA ILE A 110 -25.74 20.06 -0.20
C ILE A 110 -25.76 19.66 -1.68
N ILE A 111 -26.16 18.41 -1.96
CA ILE A 111 -26.32 17.89 -3.33
C ILE A 111 -27.74 17.40 -3.56
N ASP A 112 -28.21 17.53 -4.81
CA ASP A 112 -29.53 17.06 -5.24
C ASP A 112 -29.37 15.85 -6.17
N MET A 113 -30.10 14.77 -5.86
CA MET A 113 -30.14 13.53 -6.66
C MET A 113 -30.85 13.70 -8.00
N ARG A 114 -31.57 14.82 -8.20
CA ARG A 114 -32.19 15.18 -9.49
C ARG A 114 -31.16 15.54 -10.57
N ASN A 115 -29.89 15.74 -10.19
CA ASN A 115 -28.83 15.97 -11.15
C ASN A 115 -28.34 14.64 -11.74
N ASP A 116 -28.42 14.50 -13.07
CA ASP A 116 -28.00 13.30 -13.80
C ASP A 116 -26.58 12.83 -13.46
N ILE A 117 -25.65 13.75 -13.22
CA ILE A 117 -24.25 13.42 -12.88
C ILE A 117 -24.18 12.77 -11.51
N VAL A 118 -24.85 13.36 -10.52
CA VAL A 118 -24.88 12.86 -9.14
C VAL A 118 -25.53 11.48 -9.10
N MET A 119 -26.66 11.32 -9.79
CA MET A 119 -27.37 10.04 -9.89
C MET A 119 -26.51 8.95 -10.55
N LYS A 120 -25.80 9.27 -11.64
CA LYS A 120 -24.89 8.32 -12.30
C LYS A 120 -23.72 7.90 -11.42
N VAL A 121 -23.11 8.85 -10.72
CA VAL A 121 -22.02 8.58 -9.77
C VAL A 121 -22.53 7.71 -8.63
N GLN A 122 -23.63 8.11 -7.99
CA GLN A 122 -24.25 7.34 -6.91
C GLN A 122 -24.63 5.93 -7.36
N GLY A 123 -25.19 5.77 -8.56
CA GLY A 123 -25.53 4.49 -9.16
C GLY A 123 -24.30 3.60 -9.41
N ALA A 124 -23.21 4.16 -9.93
CA ALA A 124 -21.96 3.43 -10.12
C ALA A 124 -21.37 2.96 -8.78
N LEU A 125 -21.33 3.84 -7.77
CA LEU A 125 -20.80 3.51 -6.46
C LEU A 125 -21.66 2.47 -5.73
N SER A 126 -22.99 2.66 -5.69
CA SER A 126 -23.93 1.71 -5.09
C SER A 126 -23.81 0.30 -5.69
N SER A 127 -23.64 0.19 -7.02
CA SER A 127 -23.51 -1.11 -7.69
C SER A 127 -22.32 -1.95 -7.19
N VAL A 128 -21.23 -1.29 -6.77
CA VAL A 128 -20.02 -1.95 -6.26
C VAL A 128 -20.10 -2.13 -4.74
N ILE A 129 -20.69 -1.17 -4.04
CA ILE A 129 -20.58 -1.04 -2.58
C ILE A 129 -21.73 -1.74 -1.86
N ASP A 130 -22.98 -1.61 -2.34
CA ASP A 130 -24.15 -2.16 -1.68
C ASP A 130 -24.12 -3.69 -1.51
N PRO A 131 -23.61 -4.52 -2.44
CA PRO A 131 -23.49 -5.96 -2.23
C PRO A 131 -22.68 -6.34 -0.98
N VAL A 132 -21.68 -5.52 -0.64
CA VAL A 132 -20.82 -5.72 0.54
C VAL A 132 -21.43 -5.09 1.79
N LEU A 133 -22.14 -3.97 1.63
CA LEU A 133 -22.73 -3.20 2.73
C LEU A 133 -24.08 -3.75 3.23
N ASN A 134 -24.88 -4.35 2.35
CA ASN A 134 -26.22 -4.85 2.68
C ASN A 134 -26.23 -5.92 3.79
N PRO A 135 -25.29 -6.89 3.82
CA PRO A 135 -25.20 -7.83 4.94
C PRO A 135 -24.94 -7.11 6.28
N LEU A 136 -24.07 -6.09 6.29
CA LEU A 136 -23.81 -5.31 7.51
C LEU A 136 -25.04 -4.50 7.94
N ARG A 137 -25.74 -3.87 6.98
CA ARG A 137 -26.99 -3.12 7.23
C ARG A 137 -28.11 -3.98 7.80
N SER A 138 -28.10 -5.30 7.55
CA SER A 138 -29.09 -6.22 8.13
C SER A 138 -28.88 -6.46 9.62
N VAL A 139 -27.65 -6.27 10.11
CA VAL A 139 -27.27 -6.48 11.52
C VAL A 139 -27.32 -5.17 12.31
N ILE A 140 -26.98 -4.05 11.65
CA ILE A 140 -26.84 -2.74 12.31
C ILE A 140 -28.09 -1.89 12.02
N PRO A 141 -28.86 -1.50 13.05
CA PRO A 141 -29.98 -0.58 12.87
C PRO A 141 -29.49 0.78 12.35
N PRO A 142 -30.22 1.44 11.43
CA PRO A 142 -29.88 2.79 10.99
C PRO A 142 -30.01 3.77 12.17
N LEU A 143 -28.93 4.50 12.48
CA LEU A 143 -28.94 5.51 13.55
C LEU A 143 -29.07 6.91 12.94
N GLY A 144 -30.25 7.52 13.09
CA GLY A 144 -30.45 8.95 12.81
C GLY A 144 -30.24 9.38 11.36
N GLY A 145 -30.47 8.50 10.37
CA GLY A 145 -30.23 8.79 8.95
C GLY A 145 -28.75 8.79 8.55
N PHE A 146 -27.85 8.40 9.46
CA PHE A 146 -26.43 8.25 9.22
C PHE A 146 -26.08 6.76 9.04
N ASP A 147 -25.40 6.43 7.95
CA ASP A 147 -25.00 5.05 7.69
C ASP A 147 -23.75 4.70 8.52
N ILE A 148 -23.90 4.10 9.69
CA ILE A 148 -22.74 3.66 10.50
C ILE A 148 -22.07 2.42 9.88
N SER A 149 -22.79 1.70 9.03
CA SER A 149 -22.35 0.44 8.43
C SER A 149 -21.08 0.63 7.60
N PHE A 150 -20.91 1.77 6.93
CA PHE A 150 -19.68 2.03 6.15
C PHE A 150 -18.47 2.20 7.07
N MET A 151 -18.61 2.80 8.26
CA MET A 151 -17.50 2.97 9.21
C MET A 151 -17.01 1.62 9.72
N ILE A 152 -17.96 0.73 10.02
CA ILE A 152 -17.65 -0.63 10.46
C ILE A 152 -16.98 -1.39 9.33
N LEU A 153 -17.49 -1.32 8.10
CA LEU A 153 -16.86 -1.96 6.94
C LEU A 153 -15.42 -1.45 6.72
N TRP A 154 -15.23 -0.12 6.79
CA TRP A 154 -13.91 0.48 6.67
C TRP A 154 -12.95 -0.08 7.72
N PHE A 155 -13.38 -0.09 8.98
CA PHE A 155 -12.58 -0.60 10.10
C PHE A 155 -12.21 -2.07 9.91
N VAL A 156 -13.16 -2.92 9.49
CA VAL A 156 -12.89 -4.34 9.22
C VAL A 156 -11.83 -4.52 8.14
N ILE A 157 -11.89 -3.72 7.06
CA ILE A 157 -10.88 -3.78 5.98
C ILE A 157 -9.50 -3.36 6.51
N GLU A 158 -9.41 -2.28 7.30
CA GLU A 158 -8.14 -1.85 7.91
C GLU A 158 -7.56 -2.93 8.82
N GLN A 159 -8.38 -3.53 9.67
CA GLN A 159 -7.93 -4.61 10.56
C GLN A 159 -7.48 -5.84 9.77
N ALA A 160 -8.13 -6.17 8.66
CA ALA A 160 -7.73 -7.26 7.78
C ALA A 160 -6.38 -6.98 7.11
N GLN A 161 -6.17 -5.77 6.58
CA GLN A 161 -4.89 -5.38 5.97
C GLN A 161 -3.75 -5.35 7.00
N ALA A 162 -4.00 -4.79 8.19
CA ALA A 162 -3.01 -4.77 9.27
C ALA A 162 -2.62 -6.18 9.75
N ALA A 163 -3.61 -7.08 9.87
CA ALA A 163 -3.36 -8.48 10.21
C ALA A 163 -2.52 -9.19 9.13
N ALA A 164 -2.84 -8.99 7.85
CA ALA A 164 -2.08 -9.59 6.75
C ALA A 164 -0.62 -9.16 6.77
N VAL A 165 -0.35 -7.86 6.96
CA VAL A 165 1.00 -7.30 7.08
C VAL A 165 1.73 -7.87 8.29
N THR A 166 1.05 -8.00 9.43
CA THR A 166 1.65 -8.55 10.66
C THR A 166 2.05 -10.01 10.50
N ILE A 167 1.19 -10.84 9.88
CA ILE A 167 1.46 -12.25 9.60
C ILE A 167 2.68 -12.38 8.69
N MET A 168 2.77 -11.53 7.67
CA MET A 168 3.85 -11.48 6.71
C MET A 168 5.20 -11.09 7.34
N PHE A 169 5.26 -10.01 8.13
CA PHE A 169 6.48 -9.63 8.86
C PHE A 169 6.89 -10.69 9.90
N GLY A 170 5.91 -11.35 10.52
CA GLY A 170 6.14 -12.51 11.37
C GLY A 170 6.83 -13.64 10.60
N ALA A 171 6.27 -14.05 9.46
CA ALA A 171 6.81 -15.11 8.61
C ALA A 171 8.25 -14.82 8.13
N ALA A 172 8.52 -13.59 7.67
CA ALA A 172 9.86 -13.16 7.26
C ALA A 172 10.87 -13.17 8.42
N SER A 173 10.41 -12.85 9.64
CA SER A 173 11.25 -12.92 10.84
C SER A 173 11.59 -14.37 11.19
N TYR A 174 10.64 -15.31 11.11
CA TYR A 174 10.90 -16.74 11.38
C TYR A 174 12.00 -17.30 10.47
N GLY A 175 12.03 -16.95 9.18
CA GLY A 175 13.06 -17.41 8.25
C GLY A 175 14.49 -17.04 8.66
N ASN A 176 14.71 -15.83 9.19
CA ASN A 176 16.05 -15.35 9.58
C ASN A 176 16.65 -16.06 10.82
N TYR A 177 15.87 -16.83 11.57
CA TYR A 177 16.35 -17.52 12.77
C TYR A 177 16.83 -18.97 12.52
N TYR A 178 16.47 -19.56 11.37
CA TYR A 178 16.72 -20.99 11.09
C TYR A 178 17.77 -21.23 10.00
N TYR A 179 18.29 -20.19 9.36
CA TYR A 179 19.38 -20.22 8.39
C TYR A 179 20.48 -19.26 8.83
#